data_AF-A0A7J9YU21-F1
#
_entry.id   AF-A0A7J9YU21-F1
#
_cell.length_a   1.000
_cell.length_b   1.000
_cell.length_c   1.000
_cell.angle_alpha   90.00
_cell.angle_beta   90.00
_cell.angle_gamma   90.00
#
_symmetry.space_group_name_H-M   'P 1'
#
loop_
_entity.id
_entity.type
_entity.pdbx_description
1 polymer ?
#
loop_
_entity_poly.entity_id
_entity_poly.type
_entity_poly.pdbx_seq_one_letter_code
_entity_poly.pdbx_strand_id
1 'polypeptide(L)'
;MALLVWFTTGVALWHFTVFIPDRFWAGIVGALLGASAGAMITGALAQIATGAGIGETGIETVLYAVPGTLLGLAVVYLIGSRRQEELVVEA
;
A
#
# COMPACT_ATOMS: atom_id res chain seq x y z
N MET A 1 -16.65 -9.76 0.19
CA MET A 1 -15.85 -9.76 -1.06
C MET A 1 -14.95 -8.53 -1.18
N ALA A 2 -15.38 -7.34 -0.71
CA ALA A 2 -14.59 -6.10 -0.83
C ALA A 2 -13.18 -6.18 -0.24
N LEU A 3 -13.00 -6.84 0.91
CA LEU A 3 -11.69 -7.08 1.53
C LEU A 3 -10.70 -7.77 0.58
N LEU A 4 -11.17 -8.78 -0.17
CA LEU A 4 -10.34 -9.49 -1.16
C LEU A 4 -9.94 -8.53 -2.29
N VAL A 5 -10.87 -7.70 -2.77
CA VAL A 5 -10.61 -6.72 -3.82
C VAL A 5 -9.53 -5.72 -3.39
N TRP A 6 -9.63 -5.16 -2.18
CA TRP A 6 -8.64 -4.20 -1.70
C TRP A 6 -7.27 -4.85 -1.53
N PHE A 7 -7.23 -6.01 -0.89
CA PHE A 7 -5.99 -6.74 -0.67
C PHE A 7 -5.30 -7.10 -2.00
N THR A 8 -6.02 -7.68 -2.96
CA THR A 8 -5.44 -8.05 -4.25
C THR A 8 -5.08 -6.84 -5.10
N THR A 9 -5.80 -5.72 -4.99
CA THR A 9 -5.41 -4.44 -5.61
C THR A 9 -4.09 -3.94 -5.03
N GLY A 10 -3.94 -3.98 -3.70
CA GLY A 10 -2.69 -3.61 -3.03
C GLY A 10 -1.51 -4.48 -3.47
N VAL A 11 -1.73 -5.80 -3.53
CA VAL A 11 -0.73 -6.75 -4.04
C VAL A 11 -0.40 -6.48 -5.52
N ALA A 12 -1.39 -6.23 -6.37
CA ALA A 12 -1.18 -5.94 -7.79
C ALA A 12 -0.32 -4.67 -7.97
N LEU A 13 -0.58 -3.61 -7.21
CA LEU A 13 0.22 -2.39 -7.25
C LEU A 13 1.62 -2.58 -6.66
N TRP A 14 1.75 -3.37 -5.60
CA TRP A 14 3.05 -3.72 -5.02
C TRP A 14 3.98 -4.41 -6.03
N HIS A 15 3.46 -5.20 -6.98
CA HIS A 15 4.32 -5.82 -8.01
C HIS A 15 5.10 -4.80 -8.84
N PHE A 16 4.58 -3.59 -9.05
CA PHE A 16 5.27 -2.55 -9.80
C PHE A 16 6.43 -1.90 -9.03
N THR A 17 6.62 -2.24 -7.75
CA THR A 17 7.78 -1.79 -6.97
C THR A 17 9.10 -2.33 -7.51
N VAL A 18 9.09 -3.38 -8.34
CA VAL A 18 10.28 -3.88 -9.05
C VAL A 18 10.94 -2.83 -9.96
N PHE A 19 10.20 -1.81 -10.40
CA PHE A 19 10.71 -0.71 -11.22
C PHE A 19 11.31 0.43 -10.39
N ILE A 20 11.24 0.35 -9.06
CA ILE A 20 11.70 1.36 -8.12
C ILE A 20 12.98 0.85 -7.44
N PRO A 21 14.00 1.68 -7.20
CA PRO A 21 15.16 1.27 -6.41
C PRO A 21 14.75 0.69 -5.05
N ASP A 22 15.31 -0.45 -4.64
CA ASP A 22 14.95 -1.10 -3.38
C ASP A 22 15.50 -0.34 -2.16
N ARG A 23 14.73 0.68 -1.75
CA ARG A 23 15.01 1.52 -0.58
C ARG A 23 13.90 1.44 0.45
N PHE A 24 13.08 0.39 0.37
CA PHE A 24 11.95 0.21 1.27
C PHE A 24 12.43 -0.19 2.66
N TRP A 25 11.81 0.35 3.71
CA TRP A 25 12.05 -0.11 5.07
C TRP A 25 11.65 -1.58 5.21
N ALA A 26 12.58 -2.43 5.66
CA ALA A 26 12.46 -3.90 5.62
C ALA A 26 12.34 -4.52 4.20
N GLY A 27 12.85 -3.81 3.18
CA GLY A 27 12.92 -4.27 1.80
C GLY A 27 11.55 -4.58 1.18
N ILE A 28 11.52 -5.54 0.26
CA ILE A 28 10.32 -5.91 -0.49
C ILE A 28 9.15 -6.39 0.39
N VAL A 29 9.45 -7.01 1.54
CA VAL A 29 8.43 -7.46 2.51
C VAL A 29 7.77 -6.26 3.18
N GLY A 30 8.55 -5.25 3.57
CA GLY A 30 7.99 -4.00 4.09
C GLY A 30 7.12 -3.28 3.06
N ALA A 31 7.53 -3.28 1.79
CA ALA A 31 6.72 -2.73 0.70
C ALA A 31 5.39 -3.50 0.56
N LEU A 32 5.39 -4.83 0.67
CA LEU A 32 4.19 -5.66 0.60
C LEU A 32 3.22 -5.33 1.73
N LEU A 33 3.74 -5.24 2.96
CA LEU A 33 2.94 -4.92 4.15
C LEU A 33 2.40 -3.49 4.08
N GLY A 34 3.21 -2.52 3.68
CA GLY A 34 2.79 -1.14 3.50
C GLY A 34 1.69 -0.99 2.45
N ALA A 35 1.87 -1.61 1.28
CA ALA A 35 0.89 -1.61 0.20
C ALA A 35 -0.44 -2.25 0.61
N SER A 36 -0.37 -3.43 1.24
CA SER A 36 -1.55 -4.20 1.67
C SER A 36 -2.29 -3.49 2.80
N ALA A 37 -1.58 -3.04 3.84
CA ALA A 37 -2.20 -2.32 4.95
C ALA A 37 -2.84 -1.00 4.49
N GLY A 38 -2.13 -0.25 3.65
CA GLY A 38 -2.67 0.96 3.03
C GLY A 38 -3.94 0.71 2.24
N ALA A 39 -3.93 -0.28 1.35
CA ALA A 39 -5.10 -0.69 0.57
C ALA A 39 -6.33 -0.98 1.44
N MET A 40 -6.11 -1.74 2.52
CA MET A 40 -7.16 -2.15 3.44
C MET A 40 -7.73 -0.96 4.21
N ILE A 41 -6.88 0.00 4.61
CA ILE A 41 -7.31 1.20 5.33
C ILE A 41 -8.20 2.07 4.44
N THR A 42 -7.76 2.44 3.24
CA THR A 42 -8.58 3.34 2.40
C THR A 42 -9.79 2.64 1.81
N GLY A 43 -9.69 1.35 1.50
CA GLY A 43 -10.84 0.53 1.12
C GLY A 43 -11.93 0.51 2.21
N ALA A 44 -11.54 0.23 3.46
CA ALA A 44 -12.47 0.23 4.59
C ALA A 44 -13.07 1.62 4.86
N LEU A 45 -12.26 2.68 4.84
CA LEU A 45 -12.73 4.05 5.03
C LEU A 45 -13.75 4.47 3.96
N ALA A 46 -13.46 4.17 2.69
CA ALA A 46 -14.39 4.47 1.61
C ALA A 46 -15.70 3.70 1.75
N GLN A 47 -15.64 2.43 2.13
CA GLN A 47 -16.85 1.61 2.29
C GLN A 47 -17.74 2.10 3.44
N ILE A 48 -17.12 2.53 4.55
CA ILE A 48 -17.82 3.16 5.68
C ILE A 48 -18.45 4.48 5.21
N ALA A 49 -17.71 5.29 4.45
CA ALA A 49 -18.19 6.57 3.95
C ALA A 49 -19.36 6.45 2.97
N THR A 50 -19.41 5.37 2.17
CA THR A 50 -20.52 5.11 1.23
C THR A 50 -21.67 4.32 1.85
N GLY A 51 -21.51 3.80 3.07
CA GLY A 51 -22.52 2.96 3.73
C GLY A 51 -22.76 1.59 3.09
N ALA A 52 -21.82 1.12 2.25
CA ALA A 52 -21.97 -0.13 1.49
C ALA A 52 -21.54 -1.35 2.33
N GLY A 53 -22.22 -2.49 2.17
CA GLY A 53 -21.82 -3.73 2.82
C GLY A 53 -20.56 -4.36 2.21
N ILE A 54 -19.86 -5.22 2.96
CA ILE A 54 -18.68 -5.97 2.49
C ILE A 54 -18.96 -6.90 1.28
N GLY A 55 -20.23 -7.21 1.02
CA GLY A 55 -20.71 -8.00 -0.11
C GLY A 55 -21.06 -7.18 -1.35
N GLU A 56 -21.23 -5.86 -1.21
CA GLU A 56 -21.51 -4.95 -2.30
C GLU A 56 -20.17 -4.48 -2.89
N THR A 57 -19.84 -4.99 -4.06
CA THR A 57 -18.59 -4.67 -4.75
C THR A 57 -18.86 -4.28 -6.19
N GLY A 58 -18.25 -3.17 -6.62
CA GLY A 58 -18.23 -2.67 -7.98
C GLY A 58 -16.81 -2.35 -8.43
N ILE A 59 -16.68 -1.72 -9.60
CA ILE A 59 -15.37 -1.29 -10.13
C ILE A 59 -14.75 -0.22 -9.22
N GLU A 60 -15.57 0.63 -8.62
CA GLU A 60 -15.17 1.65 -7.66
C GLU A 60 -14.47 1.06 -6.42
N THR A 61 -14.80 -0.18 -6.04
CA THR A 61 -14.17 -0.86 -4.90
C THR A 61 -12.67 -1.05 -5.11
N VAL A 62 -12.22 -1.22 -6.36
CA VAL A 62 -10.79 -1.26 -6.73
C VAL A 62 -10.14 0.10 -6.52
N LEU A 63 -10.82 1.17 -6.98
CA LEU A 63 -10.29 2.52 -6.91
C LEU A 63 -10.11 3.01 -5.48
N TYR A 64 -10.92 2.55 -4.54
CA TYR A 64 -10.80 2.89 -3.12
C TYR A 64 -9.52 2.38 -2.46
N ALA A 65 -8.92 1.30 -2.98
CA ALA A 65 -7.69 0.74 -2.44
C ALA A 65 -6.42 1.48 -2.92
N VAL A 66 -6.47 2.09 -4.10
CA VAL A 66 -5.31 2.72 -4.75
C VAL A 66 -4.65 3.81 -3.88
N PRO A 67 -5.37 4.79 -3.31
CA PRO A 67 -4.75 5.87 -2.56
C PRO A 67 -3.97 5.36 -1.35
N GLY A 68 -4.56 4.42 -0.61
CA GLY A 68 -3.94 3.83 0.56
C GLY A 68 -2.70 3.02 0.22
N THR A 69 -2.75 2.23 -0.86
CA THR A 69 -1.58 1.50 -1.34
C THR A 69 -0.41 2.43 -1.67
N LEU A 70 -0.67 3.51 -2.42
CA LEU A 70 0.38 4.47 -2.79
C LEU A 70 0.96 5.17 -1.55
N LEU A 71 0.11 5.57 -0.61
CA LEU A 71 0.55 6.18 0.65
C LEU A 71 1.36 5.20 1.51
N GLY A 72 0.92 3.94 1.64
CA GLY A 72 1.64 2.91 2.39
C GLY A 72 3.02 2.62 1.80
N LEU A 73 3.11 2.50 0.47
CA LEU A 73 4.39 2.37 -0.24
C LEU A 73 5.28 3.60 -0.03
N ALA A 74 4.73 4.81 -0.16
CA ALA A 74 5.47 6.05 0.03
C ALA A 74 6.05 6.16 1.44
N VAL A 75 5.26 5.85 2.48
CA VAL A 75 5.71 5.87 3.87
C VAL A 75 6.87 4.90 4.08
N VAL A 76 6.73 3.65 3.64
CA VAL A 76 7.78 2.63 3.81
C VAL A 76 9.04 2.98 3.02
N TYR A 77 8.90 3.55 1.82
CA TYR A 77 10.02 4.00 1.00
C TYR A 77 10.78 5.17 1.65
N LEU A 78 10.05 6.19 2.13
CA LEU A 78 10.66 7.36 2.76
C LEU A 78 11.40 6.99 4.06
N ILE A 79 10.85 6.08 4.85
CA ILE A 79 11.51 5.59 6.07
C ILE A 79 12.81 4.86 5.70
N GLY A 80 12.77 3.99 4.68
CA GLY A 80 13.96 3.23 4.28
C GLY A 80 15.04 4.10 3.64
N SER A 81 14.66 5.07 2.79
CA SER A 81 15.60 6.00 2.15
C SER A 81 16.35 6.85 3.18
N ARG A 82 15.67 7.38 4.21
CA ARG A 82 16.30 8.19 5.26
C ARG A 82 17.34 7.40 6.07
N ARG A 83 17.07 6.13 6.37
CA ARG A 83 18.00 5.26 7.10
C ARG A 83 19.25 4.94 6.28
N GLN A 84 19.14 4.82 4.96
CA GLN A 84 20.30 4.62 4.09
C GLN A 84 21.19 5.86 4.05
N GLU A 85 20.61 7.06 4.03
CA GLU A 85 21.37 8.31 4.08
C GLU A 85 22.18 8.45 5.38
N GLU A 86 21.58 8.13 6.53
CA GLU A 86 22.29 8.12 7.82
C GLU A 86 23.49 7.16 7.83
N LEU A 87 23.31 5.93 7.33
CA LEU A 87 24.39 4.94 7.26
C LEU A 87 25.55 5.35 6.35
N VAL A 88 25.28 6.12 5.28
CA VAL A 88 26.32 6.63 4.38
C VAL A 88 27.11 7.78 5.02
N VAL A 89 26.49 8.57 5.90
CA VAL A 89 27.18 9.67 6.60
C VAL A 89 28.10 9.14 7.70
N GLU A 90 27.77 8.00 8.32
CA GLU A 90 28.58 7.39 9.38
C GLU A 90 29.79 6.57 8.88
N ALA A 91 29.85 6.24 7.59
CA ALA A 91 30.87 5.37 6.98
C ALA A 91 32.06 6.16 6.36
#